data_AF-A0A1J5X6P0-F1
#
_entry.id   AF-A0A1J5X6P0-F1
#
_cell.length_a   1.000
_cell.length_b   1.000
_cell.length_c   1.000
_cell.angle_alpha   90.00
_cell.angle_beta   90.00
_cell.angle_gamma   90.00
#
_symmetry.space_group_name_H-M   'P 1'
#
loop_
_entity.id
_entity.type
_entity.pdbx_description
1 polymer ?
#
loop_
_entity_poly.entity_id
_entity_poly.type
_entity_poly.pdbx_seq_one_letter_code
_entity_poly.pdbx_strand_id
1 'polypeptide(L)'
;MEDQKNFRITSLTCREILIPAEKETNTVADLKQKIREKTDVSPERQILVFKGEILDDSLGIHEAVPDVFDCTICLFLVEEATAALGIGKTIEDAKDWETRNRLKAYLGVYSMHRAEFKQAASLLRETLSVFASEEFMPHSRIARYIVLTGCIALSRKELERLCGEPEIIETAGENKELLSVAKALYTCNYKEAFPCLLDLHDAVLQTDWVICDHRKQILRELRIKIYAQALEAYDNIPFSTLSEMLGLSEEFLEKEICLFATHGHISYTINRKERCFARKEDCSSLREYEGLVAAAEKLAGQIERHAHYLSIE
;
A
#
# COMPACT_ATOMS: atom_id res chain seq x y z
N MET A 1 40.88 -7.68 -26.36
CA MET A 1 39.57 -8.23 -25.99
C MET A 1 38.85 -7.07 -25.33
N GLU A 2 37.91 -6.44 -26.04
CA GLU A 2 37.12 -5.36 -25.46
C GLU A 2 36.30 -5.95 -24.32
N ASP A 3 36.47 -5.42 -23.11
CA ASP A 3 35.60 -5.77 -21.98
C ASP A 3 34.17 -5.43 -22.38
N GLN A 4 33.38 -6.47 -22.63
CA GLN A 4 32.00 -6.33 -23.08
C GLN A 4 31.18 -5.83 -21.90
N LYS A 5 31.05 -4.51 -21.88
CA LYS A 5 30.27 -3.71 -20.95
C LYS A 5 28.83 -4.23 -20.87
N ASN A 6 28.36 -4.63 -19.69
CA ASN A 6 27.02 -5.17 -19.46
C ASN A 6 26.26 -4.32 -18.44
N PHE A 7 24.96 -4.14 -18.64
CA PHE A 7 24.02 -3.69 -17.60
C PHE A 7 23.76 -4.84 -16.64
N ARG A 8 23.90 -4.58 -15.33
CA ARG A 8 23.53 -5.53 -14.29
C ARG A 8 22.15 -5.17 -13.75
N ILE A 9 21.15 -5.94 -14.17
CA ILE A 9 19.79 -5.78 -13.66
C ILE A 9 19.59 -6.85 -12.62
N THR A 10 19.38 -6.44 -11.37
CA THR A 10 19.08 -7.38 -10.31
C THR A 10 17.59 -7.32 -10.09
N SER A 11 16.90 -8.40 -10.42
CA SER A 11 15.51 -8.53 -9.99
C SER A 11 15.42 -8.47 -8.47
N LEU A 12 14.23 -8.21 -7.94
CA LEU A 12 13.95 -8.31 -6.50
C LEU A 12 14.29 -9.69 -5.89
N THR A 13 14.53 -10.69 -6.74
CA THR A 13 14.84 -12.07 -6.36
C THR A 13 16.33 -12.35 -6.22
N CYS A 14 17.17 -11.32 -6.37
CA CYS A 14 18.63 -11.43 -6.50
C CYS A 14 19.09 -12.19 -7.75
N ARG A 15 18.20 -12.44 -8.73
CA ARG A 15 18.61 -12.93 -10.06
C ARG A 15 19.25 -11.77 -10.82
N GLU A 16 20.54 -11.94 -11.12
CA GLU A 16 21.28 -11.04 -11.99
C GLU A 16 20.95 -11.36 -13.46
N ILE A 17 20.42 -10.38 -14.16
CA ILE A 17 20.19 -10.38 -15.59
C ILE A 17 21.26 -9.45 -16.18
N LEU A 18 22.25 -10.06 -16.83
CA LEU A 18 23.27 -9.31 -17.56
C LEU A 18 22.74 -9.00 -18.95
N ILE A 19 22.55 -7.71 -19.27
CA ILE A 19 22.19 -7.27 -20.61
C ILE A 19 23.42 -6.62 -21.25
N PRO A 20 23.88 -7.07 -22.42
CA PRO A 20 25.02 -6.46 -23.07
C PRO A 20 24.70 -5.01 -23.45
N ALA A 21 25.60 -4.09 -23.09
CA ALA A 21 25.51 -2.69 -23.46
C ALA A 21 25.95 -2.53 -24.92
N GLU A 22 24.99 -2.73 -25.82
CA GLU A 22 25.16 -2.56 -27.25
C GLU A 22 24.72 -1.14 -27.66
N LYS A 23 25.10 -0.72 -28.88
CA LYS A 23 24.75 0.62 -29.43
C LYS A 23 23.24 0.89 -29.55
N GLU A 24 22.41 -0.13 -29.40
CA GLU A 24 20.95 -0.07 -29.53
C GLU A 24 20.22 0.09 -28.19
N THR A 25 20.90 -0.06 -27.05
CA THR A 25 20.36 0.24 -25.71
C THR A 25 20.70 1.67 -25.31
N ASN A 26 19.95 2.64 -25.85
CA ASN A 26 20.17 4.05 -25.54
C ASN A 26 19.14 4.60 -24.57
N THR A 27 17.92 4.04 -24.55
CA THR A 27 16.82 4.49 -23.70
C THR A 27 16.35 3.41 -22.73
N VAL A 28 15.72 3.83 -21.63
CA VAL A 28 15.16 2.90 -20.62
C VAL A 28 14.11 1.97 -21.26
N ALA A 29 13.37 2.44 -22.28
CA ALA A 29 12.47 1.61 -23.07
C ALA A 29 13.19 0.46 -23.81
N ASP A 30 14.34 0.73 -24.43
CA ASP A 30 15.16 -0.30 -25.10
C ASP A 30 15.65 -1.35 -24.09
N LEU A 31 16.03 -0.90 -22.89
CA LEU A 31 16.43 -1.78 -21.81
C LEU A 31 15.27 -2.70 -21.39
N LYS A 32 14.06 -2.15 -21.23
CA LYS A 32 12.87 -2.95 -20.91
C LYS A 32 12.52 -3.96 -22.00
N GLN A 33 12.69 -3.59 -23.26
CA GLN A 33 12.46 -4.49 -24.38
C GLN A 33 13.48 -5.65 -24.37
N LYS A 34 14.76 -5.40 -24.07
CA LYS A 34 15.75 -6.47 -23.93
C LYS A 34 15.54 -7.34 -22.68
N ILE A 35 14.99 -6.76 -21.60
CA ILE A 35 14.56 -7.54 -20.44
C ILE A 35 13.44 -8.48 -20.84
N ARG A 36 12.42 -8.01 -21.58
CA ARG A 36 11.31 -8.84 -22.07
C ARG A 36 11.83 -10.06 -22.83
N GLU A 37 12.79 -9.86 -23.71
CA GLU A 37 13.37 -10.96 -24.51
C GLU A 37 14.05 -12.04 -23.65
N LYS A 38 14.53 -11.68 -22.45
CA LYS A 38 15.18 -12.60 -21.52
C LYS A 38 14.27 -13.17 -20.43
N THR A 39 13.23 -12.44 -20.03
CA THR A 39 12.35 -12.78 -18.90
C THR A 39 10.91 -13.09 -19.31
N ASP A 40 10.56 -12.91 -20.58
CA ASP A 40 9.20 -13.02 -21.16
C ASP A 40 8.16 -12.06 -20.56
N VAL A 41 8.64 -11.00 -19.90
CA VAL A 41 7.80 -10.04 -19.19
C VAL A 41 7.55 -8.82 -20.09
N SER A 42 6.29 -8.44 -20.31
CA SER A 42 5.95 -7.26 -21.11
C SER A 42 6.55 -5.95 -20.55
N PRO A 43 7.05 -5.01 -21.38
CA PRO A 43 7.71 -3.78 -20.93
C PRO A 43 6.82 -2.88 -20.04
N GLU A 44 5.52 -2.87 -20.31
CA GLU A 44 4.52 -2.14 -19.51
C GLU A 44 4.42 -2.63 -18.06
N ARG A 45 4.87 -3.86 -17.79
CA ARG A 45 4.89 -4.48 -16.46
C ARG A 45 6.25 -4.39 -15.79
N GLN A 46 7.24 -3.84 -16.46
CA GLN A 46 8.59 -3.70 -15.93
C GLN A 46 8.76 -2.31 -15.32
N ILE A 47 9.05 -2.28 -14.02
CA ILE A 47 9.44 -1.06 -13.33
C ILE A 47 10.92 -1.19 -13.02
N LEU A 48 11.72 -0.33 -13.62
CA LEU A 48 13.15 -0.25 -13.40
C LEU A 48 13.42 0.85 -12.38
N VAL A 49 14.08 0.49 -11.29
CA VAL A 49 14.42 1.41 -10.21
C VAL A 49 15.93 1.48 -10.07
N PHE A 50 16.48 2.68 -10.03
CA PHE A 50 17.90 2.92 -9.76
C PHE A 50 18.06 3.96 -8.66
N LYS A 51 18.84 3.66 -7.62
CA LYS A 51 19.04 4.53 -6.43
C LYS A 51 17.73 5.04 -5.79
N GLY A 52 16.65 4.26 -5.91
CA GLY A 52 15.34 4.64 -5.38
C GLY A 52 14.49 5.54 -6.30
N GLU A 53 14.92 5.82 -7.53
CA GLU A 53 14.12 6.54 -8.52
C GLU A 53 13.66 5.59 -9.63
N ILE A 54 12.41 5.75 -10.10
CA ILE A 54 11.96 5.02 -11.30
C ILE A 54 12.64 5.66 -12.50
N LEU A 55 13.19 4.80 -13.35
CA LEU A 55 13.69 5.19 -14.64
C LEU A 55 12.52 5.41 -15.60
N ASP A 56 12.36 6.65 -16.08
CA ASP A 56 11.40 7.01 -17.13
C ASP A 56 11.84 6.41 -18.47
N ASP A 57 10.89 5.86 -19.22
CA ASP A 57 11.11 5.23 -20.52
C ASP A 57 11.71 6.21 -21.56
N SER A 58 11.48 7.51 -21.38
CA SER A 58 12.01 8.58 -22.24
C SER A 58 13.44 9.00 -21.93
N LEU A 59 14.00 8.59 -20.78
CA LEU A 59 15.36 8.96 -20.39
C LEU A 59 16.42 8.13 -21.13
N GLY A 60 17.52 8.79 -21.48
CA GLY A 60 18.72 8.09 -21.95
C GLY A 60 19.34 7.29 -20.79
N ILE A 61 19.67 6.02 -21.00
CA ILE A 61 20.19 5.17 -19.91
C ILE A 61 21.48 5.74 -19.31
N HIS A 62 22.34 6.35 -20.14
CA HIS A 62 23.58 6.98 -19.70
C HIS A 62 23.36 8.27 -18.89
N GLU A 63 22.20 8.92 -19.03
CA GLU A 63 21.79 10.08 -18.24
C GLU A 63 21.13 9.63 -16.93
N ALA A 64 20.35 8.56 -16.97
CA ALA A 64 19.61 8.04 -15.83
C ALA A 64 20.47 7.19 -14.87
N VAL A 65 21.54 6.57 -15.37
CA VAL A 65 22.46 5.71 -14.59
C VAL A 65 23.91 6.13 -14.87
N PRO A 66 24.43 7.21 -14.24
CA PRO A 66 25.84 7.55 -14.32
C PRO A 66 26.66 6.42 -13.67
N ASP A 67 27.61 5.84 -14.42
CA ASP A 67 28.39 4.62 -14.09
C ASP A 67 27.65 3.27 -14.23
N VAL A 68 26.93 3.16 -15.35
CA VAL A 68 26.22 1.99 -15.92
C VAL A 68 26.79 0.58 -15.65
N PHE A 69 28.10 0.42 -15.50
CA PHE A 69 28.77 -0.90 -15.52
C PHE A 69 28.89 -1.59 -14.16
N ASP A 70 28.70 -0.84 -13.06
CA ASP A 70 28.72 -1.37 -11.68
C ASP A 70 27.38 -1.12 -10.93
N CYS A 71 26.33 -0.77 -11.67
CA CYS A 71 25.06 -0.35 -11.09
C CYS A 71 24.00 -1.46 -11.16
N THR A 72 23.35 -1.71 -10.02
CA THR A 72 22.21 -2.63 -9.90
C THR A 72 20.91 -1.89 -10.21
N ILE A 73 20.23 -2.26 -11.30
CA ILE A 73 18.88 -1.79 -11.63
C ILE A 73 17.86 -2.80 -11.09
N CYS A 74 16.97 -2.37 -10.20
CA CYS A 74 15.96 -3.21 -9.57
C CYS A 74 14.74 -3.37 -10.48
N LEU A 75 14.41 -4.60 -10.86
CA LEU A 75 13.23 -4.94 -11.67
C LEU A 75 12.08 -5.39 -10.77
N PHE A 76 11.00 -4.62 -10.67
CA PHE A 76 9.82 -4.98 -9.87
C PHE A 76 8.85 -5.84 -10.70
N LEU A 77 8.81 -7.15 -10.45
CA LEU A 77 7.84 -8.05 -11.06
C LEU A 77 7.08 -8.91 -10.07
N VAL A 78 5.77 -8.87 -10.23
CA VAL A 78 4.75 -9.65 -9.51
C VAL A 78 4.97 -11.16 -9.64
N GLU A 79 5.38 -11.60 -10.84
CA GLU A 79 5.65 -13.01 -11.13
C GLU A 79 7.03 -13.46 -10.62
N GLU A 80 7.97 -12.53 -10.39
CA GLU A 80 9.30 -12.86 -9.87
C GLU A 80 9.30 -13.08 -8.35
N ALA A 81 8.51 -12.34 -7.58
CA ALA A 81 8.34 -12.63 -6.15
C ALA A 81 7.75 -14.04 -5.91
N THR A 82 6.85 -14.48 -6.79
CA THR A 82 6.25 -15.81 -6.79
C THR A 82 7.16 -16.88 -7.43
N ALA A 83 7.97 -16.54 -8.44
CA ALA A 83 8.97 -17.44 -9.03
C ALA A 83 10.24 -17.60 -8.16
N ALA A 84 10.62 -16.61 -7.35
CA ALA A 84 11.70 -16.71 -6.35
C ALA A 84 11.33 -17.62 -5.19
N LEU A 85 10.05 -17.62 -4.83
CA LEU A 85 9.48 -18.65 -3.98
C LEU A 85 9.54 -20.01 -4.69
N GLY A 86 9.45 -20.06 -6.01
CA GLY A 86 9.11 -21.27 -6.73
C GLY A 86 7.64 -21.55 -6.51
N ILE A 87 6.95 -21.93 -7.58
CA ILE A 87 5.51 -22.21 -7.58
C ILE A 87 5.17 -23.11 -6.38
N GLY A 88 4.49 -22.54 -5.36
CA GLY A 88 4.01 -23.27 -4.18
C GLY A 88 4.78 -23.09 -2.86
N LYS A 89 5.82 -22.24 -2.75
CA LYS A 89 6.50 -22.02 -1.47
C LYS A 89 5.89 -20.88 -0.64
N THR A 90 5.73 -21.15 0.64
CA THR A 90 5.28 -20.22 1.68
C THR A 90 6.48 -19.53 2.34
N ILE A 91 6.25 -18.46 3.11
CA ILE A 91 7.30 -17.76 3.90
C ILE A 91 8.11 -18.75 4.76
N GLU A 92 7.48 -19.85 5.17
CA GLU A 92 8.03 -20.90 6.01
C GLU A 92 9.15 -21.70 5.33
N ASP A 93 9.13 -21.80 4.00
CA ASP A 93 10.10 -22.55 3.20
C ASP A 93 11.45 -21.85 3.02
N ALA A 94 11.54 -20.57 3.36
CA ALA A 94 12.81 -19.85 3.37
C ALA A 94 13.70 -20.37 4.50
N LYS A 95 14.94 -20.75 4.17
CA LYS A 95 15.90 -21.35 5.12
C LYS A 95 16.38 -20.37 6.19
N ASP A 96 16.63 -19.11 5.79
CA ASP A 96 17.32 -18.13 6.64
C ASP A 96 16.36 -17.02 7.10
N TRP A 97 16.51 -16.61 8.36
CA TRP A 97 15.69 -15.56 8.99
C TRP A 97 15.74 -14.23 8.21
N GLU A 98 16.92 -13.84 7.73
CA GLU A 98 17.11 -12.61 6.95
C GLU A 98 16.37 -12.66 5.60
N THR A 99 16.45 -13.81 4.91
CA THR A 99 15.71 -14.03 3.65
C THR A 99 14.20 -13.98 3.87
N ARG A 100 13.70 -14.50 5.01
CA ARG A 100 12.27 -14.40 5.37
C ARG A 100 11.81 -12.96 5.51
N ASN A 101 12.60 -12.11 6.18
CA ASN A 101 12.20 -10.71 6.41
C ASN A 101 12.27 -9.89 5.12
N ARG A 102 13.29 -10.13 4.28
CA ARG A 102 13.33 -9.55 2.94
C ARG A 102 12.11 -9.94 2.11
N LEU A 103 11.72 -11.21 2.17
CA LEU A 103 10.54 -11.71 1.47
C LEU A 103 9.23 -11.10 1.98
N LYS A 104 9.08 -10.93 3.30
CA LYS A 104 7.93 -10.24 3.90
C LYS A 104 7.81 -8.81 3.39
N ALA A 105 8.92 -8.12 3.21
CA ALA A 105 8.91 -6.76 2.71
C ALA A 105 8.47 -6.66 1.26
N TYR A 106 8.97 -7.56 0.42
CA TYR A 106 8.53 -7.69 -0.96
C TYR A 106 7.04 -7.96 -1.04
N LEU A 107 6.56 -8.94 -0.30
CA LEU A 107 5.13 -9.26 -0.23
C LEU A 107 4.32 -8.10 0.33
N GLY A 108 4.85 -7.37 1.32
CA GLY A 108 4.20 -6.21 1.91
C GLY A 108 4.01 -5.07 0.90
N VAL A 109 5.06 -4.71 0.17
CA VAL A 109 5.00 -3.69 -0.90
C VAL A 109 4.10 -4.15 -2.04
N TYR A 110 4.16 -5.43 -2.40
CA TYR A 110 3.26 -6.01 -3.40
C TYR A 110 1.78 -5.98 -2.96
N SER A 111 1.49 -6.31 -1.71
CA SER A 111 0.14 -6.16 -1.15
C SER A 111 -0.34 -4.72 -1.19
N MET A 112 0.54 -3.72 -1.00
CA MET A 112 0.18 -2.31 -1.21
C MET A 112 -0.18 -2.02 -2.67
N HIS A 113 0.58 -2.56 -3.63
CA HIS A 113 0.27 -2.42 -5.05
C HIS A 113 -1.07 -3.08 -5.43
N ARG A 114 -1.52 -4.10 -4.69
CA ARG A 114 -2.87 -4.70 -4.83
C ARG A 114 -3.94 -4.03 -3.98
N ALA A 115 -3.62 -2.93 -3.30
CA ALA A 115 -4.47 -2.24 -2.34
C ALA A 115 -4.95 -3.10 -1.15
N GLU A 116 -4.20 -4.15 -0.81
CA GLU A 116 -4.42 -5.03 0.35
C GLU A 116 -3.68 -4.48 1.59
N PHE A 117 -4.00 -3.24 1.99
CA PHE A 117 -3.24 -2.50 3.01
C PHE A 117 -3.19 -3.17 4.39
N LYS A 118 -4.21 -3.94 4.77
CA LYS A 118 -4.23 -4.67 6.04
C LYS A 118 -3.19 -5.80 6.08
N GLN A 119 -3.07 -6.55 4.99
CA GLN A 119 -2.06 -7.59 4.85
C GLN A 119 -0.66 -6.96 4.77
N ALA A 120 -0.53 -5.88 4.00
CA ALA A 120 0.72 -5.13 3.92
C ALA A 120 1.20 -4.64 5.29
N ALA A 121 0.31 -4.10 6.12
CA ALA A 121 0.65 -3.64 7.47
C ALA A 121 1.22 -4.77 8.35
N SER A 122 0.62 -5.97 8.28
CA SER A 122 1.11 -7.13 9.03
C SER A 122 2.51 -7.54 8.59
N LEU A 123 2.73 -7.63 7.27
CA LEU A 123 4.00 -8.08 6.70
C LEU A 123 5.12 -7.05 6.91
N LEU A 124 4.86 -5.78 6.61
CA LEU A 124 5.87 -4.72 6.66
C LEU A 124 6.30 -4.40 8.10
N ARG A 125 5.37 -4.43 9.08
CA ARG A 125 5.70 -4.16 10.48
C ARG A 125 6.73 -5.14 11.04
N GLU A 126 6.67 -6.42 10.64
CA GLU A 126 7.63 -7.44 11.06
C GLU A 126 9.04 -7.24 10.48
N THR A 127 9.16 -6.37 9.48
CA THR A 127 10.44 -6.13 8.78
C THR A 127 11.17 -4.88 9.24
N LEU A 128 10.55 -4.06 10.09
CA LEU A 128 11.09 -2.78 10.54
C LEU A 128 12.47 -2.91 11.19
N SER A 129 12.66 -3.92 12.05
CA SER A 129 13.93 -4.13 12.78
C SER A 129 15.06 -4.76 11.96
N VAL A 130 14.81 -5.09 10.69
CA VAL A 130 15.70 -5.95 9.88
C VAL A 130 16.25 -5.25 8.65
N PHE A 131 15.71 -4.09 8.28
CA PHE A 131 16.14 -3.37 7.09
C PHE A 131 17.39 -2.52 7.31
N ALA A 132 18.53 -3.20 7.37
CA ALA A 132 19.84 -2.58 7.20
C ALA A 132 20.35 -2.64 5.74
N SER A 133 19.65 -3.36 4.84
CA SER A 133 20.06 -3.52 3.44
C SER A 133 19.41 -2.46 2.53
N GLU A 134 20.18 -1.48 2.08
CA GLU A 134 19.74 -0.45 1.12
C GLU A 134 19.48 -0.98 -0.31
N GLU A 135 19.71 -2.28 -0.55
CA GLU A 135 19.62 -2.89 -1.88
C GLU A 135 18.20 -2.91 -2.46
N PHE A 136 17.17 -3.06 -1.62
CA PHE A 136 15.78 -3.12 -2.08
C PHE A 136 15.18 -1.73 -2.27
N MET A 137 15.19 -0.92 -1.21
CA MET A 137 14.83 0.48 -1.25
C MET A 137 15.42 1.19 -0.02
N PRO A 138 15.50 2.54 -0.03
CA PRO A 138 15.95 3.31 1.13
C PRO A 138 15.11 3.00 2.37
N HIS A 139 15.76 2.92 3.53
CA HIS A 139 15.10 2.64 4.81
C HIS A 139 13.96 3.63 5.09
N SER A 140 14.16 4.91 4.77
CA SER A 140 13.14 5.95 4.91
C SER A 140 11.86 5.67 4.11
N ARG A 141 11.96 5.04 2.94
CA ARG A 141 10.79 4.70 2.12
C ARG A 141 10.06 3.45 2.64
N ILE A 142 10.76 2.46 3.18
CA ILE A 142 10.11 1.33 3.86
C ILE A 142 9.36 1.83 5.10
N ALA A 143 10.01 2.68 5.91
CA ALA A 143 9.40 3.29 7.07
C ALA A 143 8.12 4.07 6.68
N ARG A 144 8.14 4.82 5.57
CA ARG A 144 6.95 5.48 5.00
C ARG A 144 5.80 4.50 4.77
N TYR A 145 6.07 3.36 4.13
CA TYR A 145 5.08 2.34 3.81
C TYR A 145 4.54 1.64 5.05
N ILE A 146 5.39 1.39 6.03
CA ILE A 146 5.01 0.85 7.34
C ILE A 146 4.06 1.82 8.05
N VAL A 147 4.40 3.11 8.13
CA VAL A 147 3.54 4.10 8.79
C VAL A 147 2.24 4.28 8.01
N LEU A 148 2.25 4.31 6.68
CA LEU A 148 1.04 4.46 5.86
C LEU A 148 0.06 3.30 6.03
N THR A 149 0.56 2.08 5.88
CA THR A 149 -0.24 0.88 6.10
C THR A 149 -0.68 0.77 7.56
N GLY A 150 0.15 1.23 8.51
CA GLY A 150 -0.19 1.37 9.91
C GLY A 150 -1.35 2.33 10.16
N CYS A 151 -1.31 3.53 9.58
CA CYS A 151 -2.39 4.52 9.65
C CYS A 151 -3.73 3.96 9.18
N ILE A 152 -3.74 3.06 8.21
CA ILE A 152 -4.96 2.40 7.72
C ILE A 152 -5.36 1.25 8.65
N ALA A 153 -4.46 0.30 8.90
CA ALA A 153 -4.82 -1.00 9.46
C ALA A 153 -4.77 -1.11 11.00
N LEU A 154 -3.86 -0.38 11.66
CA LEU A 154 -3.57 -0.58 13.08
C LEU A 154 -4.57 0.14 13.99
N SER A 155 -4.75 -0.38 15.21
CA SER A 155 -5.50 0.34 16.24
C SER A 155 -4.74 1.57 16.74
N ARG A 156 -5.44 2.47 17.43
CA ARG A 156 -4.88 3.73 17.95
C ARG A 156 -3.60 3.53 18.78
N LYS A 157 -3.63 2.55 19.69
CA LYS A 157 -2.51 2.24 20.60
C LYS A 157 -1.33 1.63 19.86
N GLU A 158 -1.60 0.78 18.87
CA GLU A 158 -0.54 0.18 18.06
C GLU A 158 0.13 1.20 17.16
N LEU A 159 -0.64 2.14 16.60
CA LEU A 159 -0.12 3.24 15.80
C LEU A 159 0.77 4.18 16.63
N GLU A 160 0.32 4.55 17.83
CA GLU A 160 1.13 5.34 18.77
C GLU A 160 2.46 4.66 19.10
N ARG A 161 2.42 3.34 19.35
CA ARG A 161 3.62 2.54 19.61
C ARG A 161 4.56 2.54 18.41
N LEU A 162 4.03 2.29 17.20
CA LEU A 162 4.81 2.27 15.96
C LEU A 162 5.53 3.60 15.73
N CYS A 163 4.85 4.73 15.92
CA CYS A 163 5.46 6.05 15.77
C CYS A 163 6.53 6.36 16.82
N GLY A 164 6.56 5.61 17.93
CA GLY A 164 7.58 5.72 18.97
C GLY A 164 8.80 4.81 18.76
N GLU A 165 8.83 3.97 17.72
CA GLU A 165 9.96 3.09 17.44
C GLU A 165 11.15 3.90 16.87
N PRO A 166 12.39 3.63 17.33
CA PRO A 166 13.55 4.45 16.99
C PRO A 166 13.83 4.49 15.49
N GLU A 167 13.58 3.39 14.77
CA GLU A 167 13.73 3.27 13.32
C GLU A 167 12.77 4.22 12.57
N ILE A 168 11.57 4.44 13.10
CA ILE A 168 10.61 5.39 12.52
C ILE A 168 11.00 6.82 12.86
N ILE A 169 11.46 7.07 14.10
CA ILE A 169 11.89 8.40 14.55
C ILE A 169 13.09 8.89 13.74
N GLU A 170 14.03 8.01 13.41
CA GLU A 170 15.20 8.35 12.58
C GLU A 170 14.81 8.85 11.18
N THR A 171 13.72 8.30 10.61
CA THR A 171 13.23 8.67 9.28
C THR A 171 12.20 9.82 9.31
N ALA A 172 11.99 10.44 10.47
CA ALA A 172 10.91 11.42 10.65
C ALA A 172 11.06 12.68 9.79
N GLY A 173 12.30 13.07 9.45
CA GLY A 173 12.56 14.21 8.57
C GLY A 173 12.00 14.03 7.17
N GLU A 174 12.14 12.83 6.59
CA GLU A 174 11.71 12.50 5.22
C GLU A 174 10.24 12.08 5.13
N ASN A 175 9.61 11.80 6.27
CA ASN A 175 8.25 11.25 6.37
C ASN A 175 7.32 12.11 7.24
N LYS A 176 7.61 13.41 7.35
CA LYS A 176 6.96 14.34 8.27
C LYS A 176 5.45 14.41 8.09
N GLU A 177 4.96 14.47 6.85
CA GLU A 177 3.53 14.63 6.53
C GLU A 177 2.75 13.39 6.99
N LEU A 178 3.34 12.22 6.78
CA LEU A 178 2.75 10.94 7.11
C LEU A 178 2.72 10.71 8.63
N LEU A 179 3.79 11.10 9.32
CA LEU A 179 3.83 11.12 10.79
C LEU A 179 2.87 12.16 11.39
N SER A 180 2.64 13.28 10.72
CA SER A 180 1.65 14.28 11.14
C SER A 180 0.22 13.72 11.08
N VAL A 181 -0.12 12.99 10.00
CA VAL A 181 -1.38 12.25 9.91
C VAL A 181 -1.48 11.19 11.02
N ALA A 182 -0.42 10.39 11.21
CA ALA A 182 -0.41 9.35 12.25
C ALA A 182 -0.65 9.96 13.65
N LYS A 183 0.02 11.09 13.94
CA LYS A 183 -0.14 11.85 15.17
C LYS A 183 -1.55 12.40 15.36
N ALA A 184 -2.14 13.00 14.35
CA ALA A 184 -3.52 13.47 14.41
C ALA A 184 -4.49 12.31 14.71
N LEU A 185 -4.26 11.13 14.11
CA LEU A 185 -5.06 9.93 14.37
C LEU A 185 -4.92 9.42 15.81
N TYR A 186 -3.69 9.20 16.30
CA TYR A 186 -3.52 8.58 17.63
C TYR A 186 -3.80 9.54 18.78
N THR A 187 -3.62 10.86 18.60
CA THR A 187 -4.00 11.88 19.59
C THR A 187 -5.48 12.28 19.52
N CYS A 188 -6.23 11.78 18.52
CA CYS A 188 -7.60 12.19 18.23
C CYS A 188 -7.75 13.70 17.92
N ASN A 189 -6.71 14.38 17.44
CA ASN A 189 -6.81 15.79 17.05
C ASN A 189 -7.40 15.93 15.64
N TYR A 190 -8.72 15.78 15.54
CA TYR A 190 -9.39 15.70 14.24
C TYR A 190 -9.40 17.01 13.45
N LYS A 191 -9.29 18.17 14.12
CA LYS A 191 -9.17 19.49 13.46
C LYS A 191 -7.94 19.57 12.56
N GLU A 192 -6.84 18.95 12.98
CA GLU A 192 -5.59 18.91 12.21
C GLU A 192 -5.56 17.72 11.24
N ALA A 193 -6.40 16.70 11.44
CA ALA A 193 -6.36 15.48 10.63
C ALA A 193 -6.63 15.76 9.14
N PHE A 194 -7.67 16.53 8.79
CA PHE A 194 -7.99 16.84 7.39
C PHE A 194 -6.93 17.71 6.70
N PRO A 195 -6.42 18.80 7.31
CA PRO A 195 -5.26 19.52 6.79
C PRO A 195 -4.06 18.60 6.53
N CYS A 196 -3.68 17.75 7.50
CA CYS A 196 -2.58 16.81 7.33
C CYS A 196 -2.84 15.78 6.20
N LEU A 197 -4.09 15.38 5.95
CA LEU A 197 -4.43 14.52 4.80
C LEU A 197 -4.22 15.21 3.45
N LEU A 198 -4.46 16.52 3.38
CA LEU A 198 -4.21 17.30 2.17
C LEU A 198 -2.70 17.43 1.93
N ASP A 199 -1.93 17.77 2.98
CA ASP A 199 -0.47 17.85 2.91
C ASP A 199 0.13 16.49 2.48
N LEU A 200 -0.36 15.39 3.06
CA LEU A 200 0.03 14.04 2.69
C LEU A 200 -0.25 13.74 1.21
N HIS A 201 -1.42 14.15 0.71
CA HIS A 201 -1.80 13.95 -0.67
C HIS A 201 -0.84 14.65 -1.62
N ASP A 202 -0.58 15.94 -1.39
CA ASP A 202 0.22 16.77 -2.28
C ASP A 202 1.71 16.41 -2.23
N ALA A 203 2.24 16.09 -1.04
CA ALA A 203 3.67 15.79 -0.87
C ALA A 203 4.03 14.33 -1.23
N VAL A 204 3.20 13.35 -0.87
CA VAL A 204 3.55 11.92 -0.91
C VAL A 204 2.66 11.12 -1.84
N LEU A 205 1.32 11.21 -1.70
CA LEU A 205 0.42 10.32 -2.45
C LEU A 205 0.39 10.61 -3.95
N GLN A 206 0.80 11.80 -4.39
CA GLN A 206 0.93 12.11 -5.81
C GLN A 206 2.28 11.70 -6.40
N THR A 207 3.33 11.70 -5.58
CA THR A 207 4.72 11.58 -6.03
C THR A 207 5.25 10.16 -5.91
N ASP A 208 4.80 9.41 -4.90
CA ASP A 208 5.27 8.06 -4.62
C ASP A 208 4.61 7.04 -5.55
N TRP A 209 5.43 6.39 -6.38
CA TRP A 209 4.98 5.52 -7.46
C TRP A 209 4.24 4.25 -7.02
N VAL A 210 4.55 3.69 -5.84
CA VAL A 210 3.84 2.50 -5.34
C VAL A 210 2.42 2.87 -4.92
N ILE A 211 2.26 4.10 -4.45
CA ILE A 211 1.07 4.58 -3.75
C ILE A 211 0.15 5.38 -4.68
N CYS A 212 0.69 6.04 -5.71
CA CYS A 212 -0.01 7.06 -6.46
C CYS A 212 -1.28 6.56 -7.17
N ASP A 213 -1.25 5.32 -7.67
CA ASP A 213 -2.41 4.67 -8.28
C ASP A 213 -3.56 4.47 -7.28
N HIS A 214 -3.22 4.23 -6.01
CA HIS A 214 -4.16 3.95 -4.93
C HIS A 214 -4.50 5.16 -4.07
N ARG A 215 -4.01 6.37 -4.40
CA ARG A 215 -4.18 7.60 -3.61
C ARG A 215 -5.63 7.85 -3.18
N LYS A 216 -6.60 7.65 -4.09
CA LYS A 216 -8.03 7.87 -3.82
C LYS A 216 -8.55 6.89 -2.79
N GLN A 217 -8.14 5.63 -2.89
CA GLN A 217 -8.53 4.58 -1.96
C GLN A 217 -7.93 4.84 -0.58
N ILE A 218 -6.64 5.17 -0.51
CA ILE A 218 -5.95 5.48 0.75
C ILE A 218 -6.61 6.66 1.46
N LEU A 219 -6.86 7.76 0.76
CA LEU A 219 -7.57 8.91 1.33
C LEU A 219 -8.97 8.52 1.81
N ARG A 220 -9.70 7.68 1.06
CA ARG A 220 -11.01 7.19 1.48
C ARG A 220 -10.92 6.38 2.77
N GLU A 221 -10.01 5.42 2.87
CA GLU A 221 -9.83 4.58 4.06
C GLU A 221 -9.43 5.42 5.29
N LEU A 222 -8.53 6.40 5.11
CA LEU A 222 -8.13 7.31 6.19
C LEU A 222 -9.29 8.19 6.65
N ARG A 223 -10.10 8.72 5.73
CA ARG A 223 -11.31 9.49 6.09
C ARG A 223 -12.32 8.63 6.84
N ILE A 224 -12.61 7.42 6.35
CA ILE A 224 -13.50 6.46 7.04
C ILE A 224 -13.00 6.24 8.46
N LYS A 225 -11.69 6.04 8.66
CA LYS A 225 -11.10 5.82 9.97
C LYS A 225 -11.27 7.02 10.91
N ILE A 226 -11.01 8.23 10.42
CA ILE A 226 -11.21 9.47 11.19
C ILE A 226 -12.67 9.60 11.63
N TYR A 227 -13.61 9.42 10.69
CA TYR A 227 -15.04 9.50 11.00
C TYR A 227 -15.47 8.43 11.99
N ALA A 228 -15.07 7.17 11.77
CA ALA A 228 -15.38 6.07 12.67
C ALA A 228 -14.88 6.36 14.09
N GLN A 229 -13.63 6.81 14.24
CA GLN A 229 -13.03 7.12 15.54
C GLN A 229 -13.69 8.33 16.23
N ALA A 230 -14.07 9.36 15.47
CA ALA A 230 -14.76 10.53 16.01
C ALA A 230 -16.18 10.20 16.49
N LEU A 231 -16.88 9.33 15.74
CA LEU A 231 -18.24 8.90 16.06
C LEU A 231 -18.26 7.87 17.21
N GLU A 232 -17.27 6.98 17.31
CA GLU A 232 -17.21 5.86 18.27
C GLU A 232 -17.38 6.27 19.74
N ALA A 233 -17.07 7.51 20.10
CA ALA A 233 -17.25 8.02 21.45
C ALA A 233 -18.72 8.36 21.81
N TYR A 234 -19.63 8.38 20.84
CA TYR A 234 -21.00 8.90 20.99
C TYR A 234 -22.04 7.93 20.42
N ASP A 235 -23.11 7.68 21.17
CA ASP A 235 -24.28 6.98 20.64
C ASP A 235 -25.15 7.91 19.79
N ASN A 236 -25.25 9.19 20.16
CA ASN A 236 -25.92 10.23 19.40
C ASN A 236 -25.07 11.50 19.40
N ILE A 237 -24.81 12.07 18.22
CA ILE A 237 -23.99 13.28 18.07
C ILE A 237 -24.65 14.27 17.11
N PRO A 238 -24.90 15.54 17.52
CA PRO A 238 -25.38 16.59 16.64
C PRO A 238 -24.39 16.94 15.52
N PHE A 239 -24.90 17.38 14.37
CA PHE A 239 -24.06 17.79 13.23
C PHE A 239 -23.12 18.93 13.60
N SER A 240 -23.58 19.91 14.38
CA SER A 240 -22.80 21.07 14.80
C SER A 240 -21.59 20.68 15.64
N THR A 241 -21.76 19.77 16.60
CA THR A 241 -20.67 19.28 17.44
C THR A 241 -19.61 18.56 16.60
N LEU A 242 -20.02 17.68 15.68
CA LEU A 242 -19.09 16.97 14.82
C LEU A 242 -18.37 17.92 13.84
N SER A 243 -19.10 18.89 13.29
CA SER A 243 -18.57 19.99 12.46
C SER A 243 -17.48 20.77 13.19
N GLU A 244 -17.74 21.18 14.43
CA GLU A 244 -16.76 21.89 15.26
C GLU A 244 -15.54 21.03 15.62
N MET A 245 -15.73 19.72 15.85
CA MET A 245 -14.65 18.79 16.16
C MET A 245 -13.72 18.54 14.97
N LEU A 246 -14.28 18.43 13.76
CA LEU A 246 -13.54 18.10 12.54
C LEU A 246 -13.09 19.34 11.76
N GLY A 247 -13.69 20.51 12.00
CA GLY A 247 -13.45 21.73 11.23
C GLY A 247 -14.05 21.68 9.82
N LEU A 248 -15.13 20.92 9.62
CA LEU A 248 -15.79 20.69 8.32
C LEU A 248 -17.22 21.20 8.35
N SER A 249 -17.76 21.62 7.20
CA SER A 249 -19.16 22.08 7.14
C SER A 249 -20.14 20.94 7.38
N GLU A 250 -21.27 21.25 8.03
CA GLU A 250 -22.33 20.27 8.30
C GLU A 250 -22.87 19.63 7.01
N GLU A 251 -23.00 20.41 5.93
CA GLU A 251 -23.44 19.92 4.62
C GLU A 251 -22.49 18.87 4.04
N PHE A 252 -21.18 19.10 4.19
CA PHE A 252 -20.16 18.17 3.72
C PHE A 252 -20.16 16.88 4.54
N LEU A 253 -20.23 17.00 5.88
CA LEU A 253 -20.29 15.86 6.79
C LEU A 253 -21.51 14.99 6.57
N GLU A 254 -22.69 15.60 6.41
CA GLU A 254 -23.92 14.86 6.14
C GLU A 254 -23.76 14.04 4.85
N LYS A 255 -23.28 14.67 3.77
CA LYS A 255 -23.10 13.99 2.48
C LYS A 255 -22.08 12.85 2.57
N GLU A 256 -20.94 13.08 3.21
CA GLU A 256 -19.86 12.11 3.22
C GLU A 256 -20.14 10.92 4.15
N ILE A 257 -20.62 11.18 5.37
CA ILE A 257 -20.98 10.11 6.31
C ILE A 257 -22.16 9.30 5.77
N CYS A 258 -23.13 9.93 5.09
CA CYS A 258 -24.21 9.21 4.41
C CYS A 258 -23.67 8.24 3.36
N LEU A 259 -22.72 8.70 2.55
CA LEU A 259 -22.08 7.86 1.53
C LEU A 259 -21.37 6.67 2.18
N PHE A 260 -20.62 6.87 3.26
CA PHE A 260 -19.92 5.76 3.92
C PHE A 260 -20.85 4.82 4.70
N ALA A 261 -21.91 5.34 5.30
CA ALA A 261 -22.92 4.53 5.97
C ALA A 261 -23.69 3.65 4.97
N THR A 262 -24.06 4.18 3.80
CA THR A 262 -24.75 3.42 2.75
C THR A 262 -23.90 2.29 2.17
N HIS A 263 -22.58 2.47 2.11
CA HIS A 263 -21.64 1.42 1.69
C HIS A 263 -21.22 0.47 2.83
N GLY A 264 -21.79 0.62 4.04
CA GLY A 264 -21.52 -0.25 5.19
C GLY A 264 -20.16 -0.02 5.85
N HIS A 265 -19.46 1.07 5.54
CA HIS A 265 -18.17 1.40 6.15
C HIS A 265 -18.32 2.03 7.54
N ILE A 266 -19.44 2.69 7.82
CA ILE A 266 -19.73 3.35 9.10
C ILE A 266 -21.07 2.86 9.64
N SER A 267 -21.09 2.45 10.91
CA SER A 267 -22.29 1.90 11.57
C SER A 267 -23.15 2.99 12.24
N TYR A 268 -23.42 4.08 11.52
CA TYR A 268 -24.24 5.19 11.99
C TYR A 268 -25.38 5.48 11.01
N THR A 269 -26.50 5.92 11.56
CA THR A 269 -27.69 6.37 10.85
C THR A 269 -27.82 7.89 10.96
N ILE A 270 -28.42 8.51 9.96
CA ILE A 270 -28.57 9.96 9.88
C ILE A 270 -30.01 10.32 10.18
N ASN A 271 -30.25 11.05 11.26
CA ASN A 271 -31.56 11.61 11.57
C ASN A 271 -31.59 13.08 11.17
N ARG A 272 -32.16 13.35 9.98
CA ARG A 272 -32.26 14.71 9.43
C ARG A 272 -33.19 15.64 10.22
N LYS A 273 -34.20 15.11 10.91
CA LYS A 273 -35.14 15.93 11.68
C LYS A 273 -34.47 16.49 12.93
N GLU A 274 -33.75 15.63 13.64
CA GLU A 274 -33.02 15.98 14.86
C GLU A 274 -31.61 16.53 14.59
N ARG A 275 -31.19 16.59 13.32
CA ARG A 275 -29.85 17.01 12.86
C ARG A 275 -28.71 16.30 13.62
N CYS A 276 -28.81 14.98 13.74
CA CYS A 276 -27.84 14.16 14.47
C CYS A 276 -27.49 12.85 13.76
N PHE A 277 -26.30 12.34 14.06
CA PHE A 277 -25.88 10.99 13.74
C PHE A 277 -26.16 10.10 14.95
N ALA A 278 -26.89 9.01 14.72
CA ALA A 278 -27.24 8.03 15.74
C ALA A 278 -26.59 6.69 15.42
N ARG A 279 -25.92 6.08 16.40
CA ARG A 279 -25.30 4.76 16.25
C ARG A 279 -26.35 3.75 15.84
N LYS A 280 -26.06 2.96 14.80
CA LYS A 280 -26.91 1.83 14.42
C LYS A 280 -26.82 0.79 15.53
N GLU A 281 -27.94 0.31 16.04
CA GLU A 281 -27.94 -0.80 16.99
C GLU A 281 -27.27 -2.02 16.32
N ASP A 282 -26.16 -2.45 16.90
CA ASP A 282 -25.45 -3.64 16.47
C ASP A 282 -26.24 -4.87 16.93
N CYS A 283 -27.18 -5.34 16.10
CA CYS A 283 -27.63 -6.72 16.20
C CYS A 283 -26.49 -7.61 15.68
N SER A 284 -25.58 -8.02 16.57
CA SER A 284 -24.48 -8.95 16.30
C SER A 284 -24.95 -10.19 15.56
N SER A 285 -26.12 -10.71 15.95
CA SER A 285 -26.80 -11.84 15.30
C SER A 285 -27.17 -11.56 13.83
N LEU A 286 -27.60 -10.34 13.49
CA LEU A 286 -27.96 -9.96 12.12
C LEU A 286 -26.72 -9.81 11.23
N ARG A 287 -25.61 -9.24 11.75
CA ARG A 287 -24.35 -9.15 10.98
C ARG A 287 -23.74 -10.52 10.71
N GLU A 288 -23.71 -11.40 11.72
CA GLU A 288 -23.25 -12.78 11.55
C GLU A 288 -24.12 -13.50 10.53
N TYR A 289 -25.44 -13.32 10.59
CA TYR A 289 -26.36 -13.88 9.62
C TYR A 289 -26.16 -13.32 8.20
N GLU A 290 -26.06 -12.00 8.02
CA GLU A 290 -25.79 -11.36 6.72
C GLU A 290 -24.45 -11.82 6.13
N GLY A 291 -23.41 -11.95 6.96
CA GLY A 291 -22.11 -12.49 6.56
C GLY A 291 -22.19 -13.96 6.11
N LEU A 292 -22.96 -14.78 6.84
CA LEU A 292 -23.21 -16.18 6.46
C LEU A 292 -24.00 -16.28 5.15
N VAL A 293 -25.00 -15.42 4.94
CA VAL A 293 -25.78 -15.38 3.69
C VAL A 293 -24.89 -15.00 2.51
N ALA A 294 -24.08 -13.94 2.62
CA ALA A 294 -23.17 -13.53 1.55
C ALA A 294 -22.12 -14.62 1.21
N ALA A 295 -21.62 -15.32 2.24
CA ALA A 295 -20.72 -16.46 2.03
C ALA A 295 -21.44 -17.61 1.33
N ALA A 296 -22.68 -17.92 1.72
CA ALA A 296 -23.50 -18.97 1.11
C ALA A 296 -23.82 -18.67 -0.36
N GLU A 297 -24.20 -17.43 -0.71
CA GLU A 297 -24.45 -17.02 -2.09
C GLU A 297 -23.19 -17.16 -2.96
N LYS A 298 -22.03 -16.76 -2.44
CA LYS A 298 -20.75 -16.91 -3.16
C LYS A 298 -20.43 -18.37 -3.44
N LEU A 299 -20.69 -19.25 -2.47
CA LEU A 299 -20.44 -20.69 -2.57
C LEU A 299 -21.46 -21.36 -3.51
N ALA A 300 -22.73 -20.97 -3.45
CA ALA A 300 -23.76 -21.40 -4.39
C ALA A 300 -23.39 -21.04 -5.84
N GLY A 301 -22.96 -19.79 -6.08
CA GLY A 301 -22.50 -19.37 -7.40
C GLY A 301 -21.21 -20.06 -7.87
N GLN A 302 -20.38 -20.59 -6.96
CA GLN A 302 -19.26 -21.47 -7.34
C GLN A 302 -19.75 -22.87 -7.72
N ILE A 303 -20.66 -23.46 -6.93
CA ILE A 303 -21.24 -24.78 -7.19
C ILE A 303 -21.99 -24.78 -8.52
N GLU A 304 -22.82 -23.77 -8.80
CA GLU A 304 -23.57 -23.66 -10.06
C GLU A 304 -22.63 -23.59 -11.26
N ARG A 305 -21.52 -22.83 -11.16
CA ARG A 305 -20.50 -22.78 -12.20
C ARG A 305 -19.85 -24.14 -12.41
N HIS A 306 -19.44 -24.82 -11.35
CA HIS A 306 -18.85 -26.16 -11.45
C HIS A 306 -19.82 -27.20 -12.01
N ALA A 307 -21.09 -27.17 -11.59
CA ALA A 307 -22.14 -28.03 -12.12
C ALA A 307 -22.39 -27.78 -13.61
N HIS A 308 -22.35 -26.51 -14.06
CA HIS A 308 -22.45 -26.18 -15.48
C HIS A 308 -21.31 -26.77 -16.29
N TYR A 309 -20.06 -26.64 -15.82
CA TYR A 309 -18.90 -27.25 -16.49
C TYR A 309 -19.01 -28.78 -16.59
N LEU A 310 -19.49 -29.44 -15.54
CA LEU A 310 -19.69 -30.91 -15.52
C LEU A 310 -20.86 -31.38 -16.40
N SER A 311 -21.80 -30.49 -16.74
CA SER A 311 -22.95 -30.81 -17.61
C SER A 311 -22.67 -30.63 -19.11
N ILE A 312 -21.50 -30.08 -19.46
CA ILE A 312 -21.06 -29.84 -20.84
C ILE A 312 -20.14 -30.99 -21.34
N GLU A 313 -19.70 -31.89 -20.46
CA GLU A 313 -19.06 -33.19 -20.81
C GLU A 313 -20.10 -34.29 -21.00
#